data_AF-A0A7G8WAZ5-F1
#
_entry.id   AF-A0A7G8WAZ5-F1
#
_cell.length_a   1.000
_cell.length_b   1.000
_cell.length_c   1.000
_cell.angle_alpha   90.00
_cell.angle_beta   90.00
_cell.angle_gamma   90.00
#
_symmetry.space_group_name_H-M   'P 1'
#
loop_
_entity.id
_entity.type
_entity.pdbx_description
1 polymer ?
#
loop_
_entity_poly.entity_id
_entity_poly.type
_entity_poly.pdbx_seq_one_letter_code
_entity_poly.pdbx_strand_id
1 'polypeptide(L)'
;MKVSVSKIIYVLLIISALFGWLNSPTALVLGFIFTLIFNNPFQSFSHKAINYLLKVSVVGLGFGMLINETLETSKEGLGLTAFSIFLTVGLGLSLTRILKVDLKLGHLITSGTAICGGSAIAAISPVIKAKSKTISIALGIVFLLNSIALFVFPALGHLLNLTQEQFGLWCAVAIHDTSSVVGAAIGYGDEALRIATTVKLSRTLWIIPLSILSMFLFKTKGEKIKIPYFIILFIGAIIINSYHILPESATSFIVTMSKRLLIATLFLVGSTISVKDLKSSGIKPIILASSLWIFISIFSLIYILN
;
A
#
# COMPACT_ATOMS: atom_id res chain seq x y z
N MET A 1 36.31 -1.94 8.81
CA MET A 1 35.47 -3.16 8.98
C MET A 1 33.96 -2.87 9.04
N LYS A 2 33.44 -2.11 10.01
CA LYS A 2 31.99 -1.87 10.18
C LYS A 2 31.25 -1.35 8.93
N VAL A 3 31.87 -0.44 8.17
CA VAL A 3 31.27 0.11 6.93
C VAL A 3 31.12 -0.95 5.84
N SER A 4 32.13 -1.82 5.64
CA SER A 4 32.09 -2.88 4.62
C SER A 4 31.04 -3.93 4.96
N VAL A 5 30.97 -4.33 6.24
CA VAL A 5 29.96 -5.27 6.75
C VAL A 5 28.54 -4.71 6.58
N SER A 6 28.31 -3.43 6.91
CA SER A 6 26.98 -2.82 6.73
C SER A 6 26.52 -2.82 5.28
N LYS A 7 27.43 -2.57 4.32
CA LYS A 7 27.12 -2.60 2.88
C LYS A 7 26.76 -4.00 2.41
N ILE A 8 27.50 -5.01 2.86
CA ILE A 8 27.23 -6.41 2.51
C ILE A 8 25.86 -6.82 3.04
N ILE A 9 25.57 -6.58 4.32
CA ILE A 9 24.26 -6.91 4.93
C ILE A 9 23.13 -6.18 4.21
N TYR A 10 23.31 -4.88 3.91
CA TYR A 10 22.30 -4.09 3.20
C TYR A 10 21.96 -4.66 1.83
N VAL A 11 22.99 -5.03 1.05
CA VAL A 11 22.81 -5.63 -0.28
C VAL A 11 22.18 -7.01 -0.17
N LEU A 12 22.61 -7.84 0.79
CA LEU A 12 22.00 -9.16 1.03
C LEU A 12 20.50 -9.06 1.33
N LEU A 13 20.07 -8.12 2.18
CA LEU A 13 18.66 -7.93 2.50
C LEU A 13 17.84 -7.46 1.29
N ILE A 14 18.39 -6.60 0.44
CA ILE A 14 17.76 -6.21 -0.84
C ILE A 14 17.64 -7.42 -1.76
N ILE A 15 18.70 -8.23 -1.88
CA ILE A 15 18.69 -9.44 -2.69
C ILE A 15 17.62 -10.40 -2.17
N SER A 16 17.54 -10.65 -0.85
CA SER A 16 16.50 -11.50 -0.26
C SER A 16 15.09 -11.00 -0.56
N ALA A 17 14.86 -9.68 -0.55
CA ALA A 17 13.58 -9.10 -0.97
C ALA A 17 13.30 -9.36 -2.47
N LEU A 18 14.30 -9.21 -3.33
CA LEU A 18 14.17 -9.44 -4.78
C LEU A 18 13.97 -10.92 -5.13
N PHE A 19 14.49 -11.85 -4.33
CA PHE A 19 14.23 -13.28 -4.46
C PHE A 19 12.85 -13.70 -3.92
N GLY A 20 12.14 -12.82 -3.22
CA GLY A 20 10.81 -13.08 -2.66
C GLY A 20 10.82 -13.83 -1.34
N TRP A 21 11.94 -13.82 -0.61
CA TRP A 21 12.04 -14.46 0.72
C TRP A 21 11.46 -13.60 1.85
N LEU A 22 11.20 -12.32 1.57
CA LEU A 22 10.62 -11.37 2.49
C LEU A 22 9.20 -11.00 2.03
N ASN A 23 8.35 -10.64 2.98
CA ASN A 23 7.05 -10.03 2.70
C ASN A 23 7.12 -8.52 2.97
N SER A 24 6.08 -7.77 2.59
CA SER A 24 6.12 -6.30 2.68
C SER A 24 6.38 -5.77 4.09
N PRO A 25 5.69 -6.26 5.15
CA PRO A 25 5.95 -5.77 6.51
C PRO A 25 7.32 -6.18 7.05
N THR A 26 7.79 -7.42 6.81
CA THR A 26 9.11 -7.85 7.29
C THR A 26 10.24 -7.08 6.63
N ALA A 27 10.14 -6.79 5.32
CA ALA A 27 11.12 -5.98 4.61
C ALA A 27 11.24 -4.57 5.21
N LEU A 28 10.11 -3.91 5.51
CA LEU A 28 10.11 -2.61 6.16
C LEU A 28 10.75 -2.67 7.56
N VAL A 29 10.35 -3.65 8.39
CA VAL A 29 10.87 -3.82 9.76
C VAL A 29 12.36 -4.11 9.74
N LEU A 30 12.83 -4.97 8.84
CA LEU A 30 14.26 -5.26 8.68
C LEU A 30 15.04 -4.02 8.24
N GLY A 31 14.48 -3.19 7.36
CA GLY A 31 15.07 -1.90 6.99
C GLY A 31 15.20 -0.97 8.19
N PHE A 32 14.16 -0.89 9.02
CA PHE A 32 14.18 -0.08 10.23
C PHE A 32 15.19 -0.59 11.26
N ILE A 33 15.18 -1.90 11.57
CA ILE A 33 16.15 -2.55 12.47
C ILE A 33 17.58 -2.35 11.95
N PHE A 34 17.79 -2.48 10.63
CA PHE A 34 19.10 -2.22 10.03
C PHE A 34 19.58 -0.81 10.39
N THR A 35 18.72 0.21 10.29
CA THR A 35 19.07 1.61 10.60
C THR A 35 19.25 1.88 12.09
N LEU A 36 18.73 1.03 12.98
CA LEU A 36 19.01 1.10 14.42
C LEU A 36 20.43 0.59 14.76
N ILE A 37 20.94 -0.37 13.98
CA ILE A 37 22.23 -1.04 14.22
C ILE A 37 23.35 -0.38 13.40
N PHE A 38 23.05 0.03 12.17
CA PHE A 38 23.97 0.58 11.18
C PHE A 38 23.44 1.90 10.62
N ASN A 39 24.33 2.80 10.21
CA ASN A 39 23.91 3.92 9.37
C ASN A 39 23.64 3.42 7.95
N ASN A 40 22.58 3.92 7.30
CA ASN A 40 22.29 3.60 5.90
C ASN A 40 23.48 3.99 4.99
N PRO A 41 24.17 3.02 4.37
CA PRO A 41 25.38 3.30 3.59
C PRO A 41 25.09 4.02 2.26
N PHE A 42 23.84 4.07 1.82
CA PHE A 42 23.39 4.65 0.54
C PHE A 42 22.31 5.74 0.73
N GLN A 43 22.35 6.47 1.85
CA GLN A 43 21.33 7.48 2.19
C GLN A 43 21.10 8.50 1.07
N SER A 44 22.16 8.97 0.41
CA SER A 44 22.09 9.97 -0.68
C SER A 44 21.29 9.50 -1.90
N PHE A 45 21.33 8.20 -2.20
CA PHE A 45 20.63 7.60 -3.35
C PHE A 45 19.27 7.03 -2.98
N SER A 46 19.06 6.66 -1.72
CA SER A 46 17.87 5.95 -1.25
C SER A 46 16.58 6.69 -1.60
N HIS A 47 16.54 8.02 -1.45
CA HIS A 47 15.36 8.80 -1.80
C HIS A 47 15.02 8.81 -3.30
N LYS A 48 16.05 8.86 -4.16
CA LYS A 48 15.85 8.79 -5.61
C LYS A 48 15.39 7.39 -6.00
N ALA A 49 16.07 6.35 -5.47
CA ALA A 49 15.71 4.97 -5.70
C ALA A 49 14.25 4.69 -5.30
N ILE A 50 13.83 5.03 -4.09
CA ILE A 50 12.45 4.84 -3.62
C ILE A 50 11.45 5.47 -4.60
N ASN A 51 11.64 6.72 -5.00
CA ASN A 51 10.72 7.39 -5.92
C ASN A 51 10.61 6.72 -7.30
N TYR A 52 11.71 6.22 -7.86
CA TYR A 52 11.68 5.53 -9.16
C TYR A 52 11.13 4.11 -9.03
N LEU A 53 11.62 3.34 -8.06
CA LEU A 53 11.22 1.96 -7.85
C LEU A 53 9.74 1.85 -7.53
N LEU A 54 9.19 2.75 -6.71
CA LEU A 54 7.75 2.83 -6.44
C LEU A 54 6.93 3.00 -7.72
N LYS A 55 7.33 3.91 -8.62
CA LYS A 55 6.62 4.13 -9.90
C LYS A 55 6.69 2.91 -10.80
N VAL A 56 7.88 2.30 -10.92
CA VAL A 56 8.09 1.10 -11.74
C VAL A 56 7.25 -0.06 -11.21
N SER A 57 7.28 -0.31 -9.89
CA SER A 57 6.43 -1.31 -9.25
C SER A 57 4.96 -1.07 -9.50
N VAL A 58 4.45 0.16 -9.32
CA VAL A 58 3.04 0.48 -9.54
C VAL A 58 2.62 0.23 -10.99
N VAL A 59 3.40 0.70 -11.96
CA VAL A 59 3.12 0.45 -13.40
C VAL A 59 3.12 -1.05 -13.70
N GLY A 60 4.13 -1.77 -13.22
CA GLY A 60 4.27 -3.19 -13.46
C GLY A 60 3.17 -4.04 -12.80
N LEU A 61 2.65 -3.61 -11.64
CA LEU A 61 1.47 -4.23 -11.03
C LEU A 61 0.19 -4.07 -11.88
N GLY A 62 0.13 -3.05 -12.75
CA GLY A 62 -0.99 -2.86 -13.70
C GLY A 62 -1.13 -4.01 -14.70
N PHE A 63 -0.05 -4.70 -15.03
CA PHE A 63 -0.09 -5.91 -15.88
C PHE A 63 -0.74 -7.13 -15.20
N GLY A 64 -1.07 -7.03 -13.92
CA GLY A 64 -1.78 -8.09 -13.19
C GLY A 64 -3.28 -7.85 -13.08
N MET A 65 -3.80 -6.86 -13.81
CA MET A 65 -5.20 -6.46 -13.74
C MET A 65 -5.87 -6.67 -15.10
N LEU A 66 -7.04 -7.28 -15.08
CA LEU A 66 -7.93 -7.44 -16.23
C LEU A 66 -9.13 -6.51 -16.06
N ILE A 67 -9.37 -5.61 -17.01
CA ILE A 67 -10.48 -4.64 -16.98
C ILE A 67 -11.81 -5.38 -16.84
N ASN A 68 -12.01 -6.46 -17.61
CA ASN A 68 -13.28 -7.18 -17.63
C ASN A 68 -13.55 -7.86 -16.29
N GLU A 69 -12.59 -8.63 -15.75
CA GLU A 69 -12.72 -9.22 -14.41
C GLU A 69 -12.92 -8.15 -13.33
N THR A 70 -12.23 -7.01 -13.46
CA THR A 70 -12.37 -5.91 -12.51
C THR A 70 -13.76 -5.29 -12.58
N LEU A 71 -14.33 -5.11 -13.78
CA LEU A 71 -15.67 -4.57 -14.03
C LEU A 71 -16.81 -5.56 -13.75
N GLU A 72 -16.53 -6.86 -13.73
CA GLU A 72 -17.50 -7.90 -13.34
C GLU A 72 -17.51 -8.13 -11.83
N THR A 73 -16.34 -8.29 -11.19
CA THR A 73 -16.19 -8.33 -9.71
C THR A 73 -16.77 -7.06 -9.07
N SER A 74 -16.76 -5.99 -9.85
CA SER A 74 -17.35 -4.70 -9.53
C SER A 74 -18.86 -4.75 -9.25
N LYS A 75 -19.67 -5.64 -9.83
CA LYS A 75 -21.13 -5.54 -9.65
C LYS A 75 -21.61 -5.88 -8.24
N GLU A 76 -20.99 -6.85 -7.57
CA GLU A 76 -21.34 -7.25 -6.19
C GLU A 76 -20.41 -6.61 -5.13
N GLY A 77 -19.15 -6.32 -5.48
CA GLY A 77 -18.15 -5.74 -4.57
C GLY A 77 -17.88 -4.24 -4.70
N LEU A 78 -18.27 -3.56 -5.81
CA LEU A 78 -18.05 -2.11 -5.94
C LEU A 78 -18.82 -1.33 -4.91
N GLY A 79 -20.06 -1.71 -4.60
CA GLY A 79 -20.89 -0.93 -3.68
C GLY A 79 -20.17 -0.72 -2.34
N LEU A 80 -19.76 -1.83 -1.73
CA LEU A 80 -18.98 -1.85 -0.50
C LEU A 80 -17.62 -1.15 -0.67
N THR A 81 -16.90 -1.46 -1.74
CA THR A 81 -15.56 -0.92 -1.97
C THR A 81 -15.56 0.59 -2.20
N ALA A 82 -16.40 1.06 -3.12
CA ALA A 82 -16.56 2.47 -3.43
C ALA A 82 -16.99 3.24 -2.19
N PHE A 83 -18.04 2.77 -1.52
CA PHE A 83 -18.59 3.45 -0.36
C PHE A 83 -17.60 3.47 0.81
N SER A 84 -16.91 2.36 1.09
CA SER A 84 -15.85 2.33 2.11
C SER A 84 -14.69 3.26 1.76
N ILE A 85 -14.29 3.38 0.48
CA ILE A 85 -13.27 4.32 0.03
C ILE A 85 -13.72 5.77 0.24
N PHE A 86 -14.92 6.13 -0.20
CA PHE A 86 -15.45 7.49 -0.04
C PHE A 86 -15.56 7.88 1.42
N LEU A 87 -16.10 6.99 2.26
CA LEU A 87 -16.20 7.22 3.69
C LEU A 87 -14.83 7.34 4.35
N THR A 88 -13.89 6.44 4.04
CA THR A 88 -12.55 6.46 4.64
C THR A 88 -11.76 7.69 4.20
N VAL A 89 -11.87 8.11 2.94
CA VAL A 89 -11.26 9.34 2.43
C VAL A 89 -11.88 10.57 3.09
N GLY A 90 -13.21 10.66 3.15
CA GLY A 90 -13.92 11.76 3.79
C GLY A 90 -13.59 11.89 5.28
N LEU A 91 -13.60 10.76 6.00
CA LEU A 91 -13.22 10.69 7.41
C LEU A 91 -11.74 11.05 7.60
N GLY A 92 -10.84 10.54 6.76
CA GLY A 92 -9.41 10.81 6.86
C GLY A 92 -9.05 12.26 6.61
N LEU A 93 -9.67 12.91 5.62
CA LEU A 93 -9.51 14.34 5.38
C LEU A 93 -10.02 15.18 6.56
N SER A 94 -11.13 14.76 7.17
CA SER A 94 -11.72 15.42 8.34
C SER A 94 -10.84 15.26 9.58
N LEU A 95 -10.47 14.03 9.92
CA LEU A 95 -9.60 13.72 11.06
C LEU A 95 -8.20 14.33 10.92
N THR A 96 -7.67 14.42 9.70
CA THR A 96 -6.38 15.11 9.47
C THR A 96 -6.43 16.55 9.97
N ARG A 97 -7.53 17.27 9.71
CA ARG A 97 -7.72 18.65 10.18
C ARG A 97 -7.98 18.71 11.69
N ILE A 98 -8.84 17.83 12.21
CA ILE A 98 -9.21 17.78 13.64
C ILE A 98 -7.99 17.48 14.52
N LEU A 99 -7.20 16.46 14.14
CA LEU A 99 -6.00 16.04 14.87
C LEU A 99 -4.81 16.99 14.62
N LYS A 100 -4.95 17.94 13.69
CA LYS A 100 -3.89 18.87 13.26
C LYS A 100 -2.63 18.13 12.79
N VAL A 101 -2.83 17.10 11.97
CA VAL A 101 -1.74 16.38 11.29
C VAL A 101 -1.34 17.19 10.04
N ASP A 102 -0.06 17.14 9.66
CA ASP A 102 0.39 17.72 8.39
C ASP A 102 -0.47 17.23 7.23
N LEU A 103 -0.93 18.16 6.37
CA LEU A 103 -1.93 17.84 5.34
C LEU A 103 -1.43 16.77 4.35
N LYS A 104 -0.14 16.81 3.98
CA LYS A 104 0.42 15.81 3.06
C LYS A 104 0.56 14.47 3.76
N LEU A 105 1.04 14.44 5.01
CA LEU A 105 1.14 13.21 5.79
C LEU A 105 -0.24 12.57 6.01
N GLY A 106 -1.22 13.35 6.44
CA GLY A 106 -2.58 12.86 6.69
C GLY A 106 -3.25 12.37 5.41
N HIS A 107 -3.03 13.05 4.29
CA HIS A 107 -3.53 12.61 2.98
C HIS A 107 -2.88 11.31 2.50
N LEU A 108 -1.58 11.12 2.71
CA LEU A 108 -0.91 9.86 2.40
C LEU A 108 -1.40 8.71 3.27
N ILE A 109 -1.55 8.92 4.58
CA ILE A 109 -2.09 7.91 5.51
C ILE A 109 -3.53 7.53 5.10
N THR A 110 -4.35 8.54 4.82
CA THR A 110 -5.73 8.35 4.35
C THR A 110 -5.78 7.56 3.05
N SER A 111 -4.96 7.95 2.06
CA SER A 111 -4.88 7.28 0.76
C SER A 111 -4.41 5.84 0.87
N GLY A 112 -3.40 5.58 1.71
CA GLY A 112 -2.89 4.24 1.98
C GLY A 112 -3.94 3.35 2.64
N THR A 113 -4.60 3.86 3.69
CA THR A 113 -5.63 3.14 4.43
C THR A 113 -6.85 2.83 3.55
N ALA A 114 -7.27 3.77 2.71
CA ALA A 114 -8.47 3.63 1.90
C ALA A 114 -8.33 2.67 0.72
N ILE A 115 -7.14 2.30 0.25
CA ILE A 115 -6.99 1.51 -0.99
C ILE A 115 -6.11 0.28 -0.77
N CYS A 116 -4.82 0.38 -1.10
CA CYS A 116 -3.85 -0.72 -1.10
C CYS A 116 -2.51 -0.28 -0.50
N GLY A 117 -2.57 0.65 0.46
CA GLY A 117 -1.47 0.92 1.38
C GLY A 117 -0.29 1.54 0.67
N GLY A 118 0.78 0.77 0.53
CA GLY A 118 2.03 1.20 -0.09
C GLY A 118 1.84 1.71 -1.51
N SER A 119 1.08 1.00 -2.35
CA SER A 119 0.87 1.37 -3.75
C SER A 119 0.08 2.68 -3.90
N ALA A 120 -0.89 2.92 -3.01
CA ALA A 120 -1.63 4.18 -2.99
C ALA A 120 -0.73 5.34 -2.52
N ILE A 121 0.03 5.15 -1.44
CA ILE A 121 1.00 6.16 -0.98
C ILE A 121 2.01 6.47 -2.10
N ALA A 122 2.53 5.44 -2.76
CA ALA A 122 3.47 5.56 -3.87
C ALA A 122 2.92 6.37 -5.05
N ALA A 123 1.67 6.14 -5.42
CA ALA A 123 1.01 6.85 -6.51
C ALA A 123 0.69 8.31 -6.13
N ILE A 124 0.21 8.56 -4.92
CA ILE A 124 -0.25 9.89 -4.49
C ILE A 124 0.92 10.82 -4.13
N SER A 125 2.01 10.28 -3.59
CA SER A 125 3.20 11.04 -3.18
C SER A 125 3.76 11.99 -4.24
N PRO A 126 4.01 11.57 -5.49
CA PRO A 126 4.48 12.49 -6.54
C PRO A 126 3.41 13.51 -6.95
N VAL A 127 2.11 13.17 -6.87
CA VAL A 127 1.00 14.08 -7.22
C VAL A 127 0.97 15.28 -6.28
N ILE A 128 1.09 15.02 -4.97
CA ILE A 128 1.05 16.08 -3.93
C ILE A 128 2.43 16.66 -3.63
N LYS A 129 3.46 16.25 -4.38
CA LYS A 129 4.88 16.63 -4.16
C LYS A 129 5.30 16.39 -2.70
N ALA A 130 5.05 15.19 -2.18
CA ALA A 130 5.43 14.83 -0.81
C ALA A 130 6.95 14.69 -0.68
N LYS A 131 7.49 15.09 0.47
CA LYS A 131 8.92 14.88 0.79
C LYS A 131 9.14 13.42 1.19
N SER A 132 10.30 12.86 0.86
CA SER A 132 10.62 11.45 1.17
C SER A 132 10.40 11.08 2.64
N LYS A 133 10.76 11.97 3.58
CA LYS A 133 10.48 11.78 5.01
C LYS A 133 8.98 11.56 5.30
N THR A 134 8.10 12.36 4.69
CA THR A 134 6.65 12.22 4.83
C THR A 134 6.15 10.88 4.26
N ILE A 135 6.69 10.48 3.11
CA ILE A 135 6.39 9.19 2.47
C ILE A 135 6.80 8.04 3.39
N SER A 136 8.02 8.07 3.92
CA SER A 136 8.54 7.02 4.80
C SER A 136 7.74 6.91 6.10
N ILE A 137 7.31 8.03 6.71
CA ILE A 137 6.47 8.01 7.91
C ILE A 137 5.08 7.41 7.59
N ALA A 138 4.45 7.81 6.48
CA ALA A 138 3.15 7.28 6.08
C ALA A 138 3.21 5.76 5.82
N LEU A 139 4.21 5.31 5.05
CA LEU A 139 4.45 3.89 4.79
C LEU A 139 4.72 3.15 6.11
N GLY A 140 5.59 3.67 6.96
CA GLY A 140 5.94 3.08 8.25
C GLY A 140 4.70 2.78 9.11
N ILE A 141 3.81 3.77 9.25
CA ILE A 141 2.59 3.62 10.04
C ILE A 141 1.63 2.61 9.39
N VAL A 142 1.37 2.73 8.09
CA VAL A 142 0.41 1.84 7.40
C VAL A 142 0.87 0.38 7.42
N PHE A 143 2.16 0.13 7.18
CA PHE A 143 2.70 -1.23 7.23
C PHE A 143 2.82 -1.79 8.64
N LEU A 144 3.06 -0.94 9.65
CA LEU A 144 2.97 -1.36 11.06
C LEU A 144 1.56 -1.89 11.38
N LEU A 145 0.52 -1.17 10.98
CA LEU A 145 -0.86 -1.63 11.16
C LEU A 145 -1.13 -2.92 10.37
N ASN A 146 -0.59 -3.04 9.15
CA ASN A 146 -0.69 -4.28 8.38
C ASN A 146 -0.01 -5.48 9.05
N SER A 147 1.15 -5.29 9.71
CA SER A 147 1.78 -6.34 10.53
C SER A 147 0.86 -6.81 11.64
N ILE A 148 0.17 -5.90 12.31
CA ILE A 148 -0.79 -6.23 13.36
C ILE A 148 -1.98 -6.99 12.75
N ALA A 149 -2.45 -6.55 11.59
CA ALA A 149 -3.58 -7.16 10.87
C ALA A 149 -3.38 -8.66 10.59
N LEU A 150 -2.15 -9.07 10.21
CA LEU A 150 -1.80 -10.46 9.92
C LEU A 150 -2.15 -11.44 11.05
N PHE A 151 -2.09 -10.99 12.30
CA PHE A 151 -2.40 -11.82 13.46
C PHE A 151 -3.81 -11.58 13.98
N VAL A 152 -4.24 -10.32 14.00
CA VAL A 152 -5.53 -9.93 14.58
C VAL A 152 -6.70 -10.41 13.72
N PHE A 153 -6.61 -10.29 12.39
CA PHE A 153 -7.73 -10.62 11.51
C PHE A 153 -8.10 -12.11 11.57
N PRO A 154 -7.17 -13.06 11.33
CA PRO A 154 -7.51 -14.49 11.42
C PRO A 154 -8.09 -14.88 12.79
N ALA A 155 -7.51 -14.37 13.89
CA ALA A 155 -8.01 -14.63 15.24
C ALA A 155 -9.44 -14.13 15.43
N LEU A 156 -9.75 -12.90 14.99
CA LEU A 156 -11.11 -12.36 15.05
C LEU A 156 -12.07 -13.07 14.10
N GLY A 157 -11.62 -13.46 12.91
CA GLY A 157 -12.42 -14.21 11.95
C GLY A 157 -12.91 -15.54 12.52
N HIS A 158 -12.00 -16.31 13.14
CA HIS A 158 -12.35 -17.56 13.82
C HIS A 158 -13.24 -17.32 15.04
N LEU A 159 -12.97 -16.29 15.85
CA LEU A 159 -13.80 -15.94 17.01
C LEU A 159 -15.24 -15.61 16.62
N LEU A 160 -15.42 -14.93 15.48
CA LEU A 160 -16.72 -14.55 14.93
C LEU A 160 -17.36 -15.64 14.06
N ASN A 161 -16.71 -16.79 13.89
CA ASN A 161 -17.13 -17.89 13.01
C ASN A 161 -17.46 -17.43 11.58
N LEU A 162 -16.65 -16.54 11.02
CA LEU A 162 -16.87 -16.06 9.65
C LEU A 162 -16.69 -17.20 8.64
N THR A 163 -17.54 -17.25 7.63
CA THR A 163 -17.30 -18.11 6.46
C THR A 163 -16.03 -17.67 5.71
N GLN A 164 -15.48 -18.54 4.87
CA GLN A 164 -14.31 -18.19 4.05
C GLN A 164 -14.60 -16.99 3.12
N GLU A 165 -15.81 -16.91 2.59
CA GLU A 165 -16.27 -15.79 1.77
C GLU A 165 -16.29 -14.47 2.56
N GLN A 166 -16.96 -14.46 3.71
CA GLN A 166 -17.05 -13.28 4.57
C GLN A 166 -15.66 -12.81 5.04
N PHE A 167 -14.81 -13.74 5.46
CA PHE A 167 -13.45 -13.44 5.88
C PHE A 167 -12.62 -12.87 4.72
N GLY A 168 -12.71 -13.49 3.53
CA GLY A 168 -12.00 -13.04 2.34
C GLY A 168 -12.38 -11.61 1.94
N LEU A 169 -13.68 -11.29 1.92
CA LEU A 169 -14.19 -9.93 1.69
C LEU A 169 -13.71 -8.95 2.76
N TRP A 170 -13.81 -9.33 4.03
CA TRP A 170 -13.44 -8.45 5.15
C TRP A 170 -11.96 -8.11 5.13
N CYS A 171 -11.08 -9.11 4.97
CA CYS A 171 -9.64 -8.89 4.83
C CYS A 171 -9.31 -8.01 3.61
N ALA A 172 -9.96 -8.24 2.47
CA ALA A 172 -9.72 -7.44 1.28
C ALA A 172 -10.04 -5.96 1.48
N VAL A 173 -11.09 -5.63 2.24
CA VAL A 173 -11.52 -4.25 2.50
C VAL A 173 -10.68 -3.60 3.62
N ALA A 174 -10.46 -4.30 4.73
CA ALA A 174 -9.97 -3.69 5.96
C ALA A 174 -8.46 -3.77 6.19
N ILE A 175 -7.75 -4.75 5.62
CA ILE A 175 -6.28 -4.75 5.63
C ILE A 175 -5.78 -3.75 4.57
N HIS A 176 -4.61 -3.13 4.69
CA HIS A 176 -4.20 -2.10 3.73
C HIS A 176 -3.21 -2.58 2.67
N ASP A 177 -2.69 -3.81 2.72
CA ASP A 177 -1.70 -4.30 1.76
C ASP A 177 -2.03 -5.70 1.24
N THR A 178 -1.75 -5.94 -0.04
CA THR A 178 -2.05 -7.22 -0.70
C THR A 178 -1.26 -8.38 -0.09
N SER A 179 0.02 -8.18 0.28
CA SER A 179 0.80 -9.27 0.87
C SER A 179 0.31 -9.62 2.28
N SER A 180 -0.14 -8.63 3.05
CA SER A 180 -0.74 -8.86 4.37
C SER A 180 -2.13 -9.50 4.27
N VAL A 181 -2.92 -9.15 3.25
CA VAL A 181 -4.18 -9.84 2.95
C VAL A 181 -3.93 -11.31 2.65
N VAL A 182 -3.02 -11.60 1.72
CA VAL A 182 -2.67 -12.98 1.35
C VAL A 182 -2.17 -13.75 2.58
N GLY A 183 -1.29 -13.14 3.39
CA GLY A 183 -0.79 -13.77 4.61
C GLY A 183 -1.88 -14.08 5.64
N ALA A 184 -2.88 -13.20 5.79
CA ALA A 184 -4.02 -13.45 6.68
C ALA A 184 -4.99 -14.50 6.10
N ALA A 185 -5.25 -14.45 4.79
CA ALA A 185 -6.24 -15.30 4.12
C ALA A 185 -5.77 -16.74 3.89
N ILE A 186 -4.47 -16.96 3.64
CA ILE A 186 -3.89 -18.32 3.48
C ILE A 186 -4.21 -19.20 4.70
N GLY A 187 -4.15 -18.65 5.91
CA GLY A 187 -4.44 -19.40 7.13
C GLY A 187 -5.92 -19.71 7.35
N TYR A 188 -6.81 -19.10 6.56
CA TYR A 188 -8.27 -19.21 6.73
C TYR A 188 -8.92 -20.16 5.70
N GLY A 189 -8.30 -20.32 4.53
CA GLY A 189 -8.67 -21.30 3.51
C GLY A 189 -8.51 -20.78 2.07
N ASP A 190 -8.52 -21.71 1.12
CA ASP A 190 -8.26 -21.41 -0.30
C ASP A 190 -9.30 -20.45 -0.90
N GLU A 191 -10.55 -20.58 -0.49
CA GLU A 191 -11.62 -19.72 -0.99
C GLU A 191 -11.50 -18.29 -0.45
N ALA A 192 -11.17 -18.16 0.83
CA ALA A 192 -10.88 -16.88 1.44
C ALA A 192 -9.71 -16.17 0.75
N LEU A 193 -8.64 -16.92 0.43
CA LEU A 193 -7.48 -16.40 -0.29
C LEU A 193 -7.84 -15.91 -1.69
N ARG A 194 -8.62 -16.70 -2.44
CA ARG A 194 -9.07 -16.37 -3.79
C ARG A 194 -9.88 -15.07 -3.79
N ILE A 195 -10.94 -15.02 -2.98
CA ILE A 195 -11.81 -13.83 -2.85
C ILE A 195 -11.00 -12.63 -2.40
N ALA A 196 -10.19 -12.79 -1.35
CA ALA A 196 -9.46 -11.67 -0.78
C ALA A 196 -8.49 -11.04 -1.77
N THR A 197 -7.80 -11.88 -2.56
CA THR A 197 -6.86 -11.43 -3.58
C THR A 197 -7.56 -10.72 -4.73
N THR A 198 -8.65 -11.29 -5.25
CA THR A 198 -9.43 -10.70 -6.36
C THR A 198 -9.99 -9.34 -5.98
N VAL A 199 -10.69 -9.24 -4.84
CA VAL A 199 -11.27 -7.98 -4.36
C VAL A 199 -10.17 -6.95 -4.07
N LYS A 200 -9.03 -7.37 -3.51
CA LYS A 200 -7.91 -6.45 -3.25
C LYS A 200 -7.31 -5.86 -4.51
N LEU A 201 -7.14 -6.65 -5.56
CA LEU A 201 -6.59 -6.17 -6.82
C LEU A 201 -7.53 -5.15 -7.48
N SER A 202 -8.84 -5.41 -7.48
CA SER A 202 -9.86 -4.50 -8.04
C SER A 202 -9.78 -3.09 -7.43
N ARG A 203 -9.45 -2.99 -6.13
CA ARG A 203 -9.32 -1.71 -5.41
C ARG A 203 -8.22 -0.82 -5.97
N THR A 204 -7.20 -1.38 -6.61
CA THR A 204 -6.07 -0.62 -7.16
C THR A 204 -6.51 0.39 -8.22
N LEU A 205 -7.63 0.14 -8.94
CA LEU A 205 -8.18 1.11 -9.88
C LEU A 205 -8.54 2.46 -9.24
N TRP A 206 -8.92 2.46 -7.96
CA TRP A 206 -9.30 3.66 -7.22
C TRP A 206 -8.12 4.62 -6.97
N ILE A 207 -6.89 4.18 -7.23
CA ILE A 207 -5.73 5.06 -7.32
C ILE A 207 -5.96 6.16 -8.36
N ILE A 208 -6.62 5.86 -9.48
CA ILE A 208 -6.87 6.82 -10.57
C ILE A 208 -7.75 7.98 -10.08
N PRO A 209 -9.02 7.76 -9.64
CA PRO A 209 -9.87 8.85 -9.16
C PRO A 209 -9.29 9.55 -7.93
N LEU A 210 -8.65 8.82 -7.00
CA LEU A 210 -8.03 9.45 -5.84
C LEU A 210 -6.83 10.32 -6.24
N SER A 211 -6.03 9.92 -7.24
CA SER A 211 -4.93 10.74 -7.75
C SER A 211 -5.42 12.02 -8.40
N ILE A 212 -6.52 11.95 -9.16
CA ILE A 212 -7.18 13.12 -9.74
C ILE A 212 -7.71 14.03 -8.62
N LEU A 213 -8.41 13.49 -7.62
CA LEU A 213 -8.87 14.25 -6.46
C LEU A 213 -7.70 14.95 -5.74
N SER A 214 -6.62 14.22 -5.47
CA SER A 214 -5.42 14.73 -4.79
C SER A 214 -4.77 15.88 -5.55
N MET A 215 -4.75 15.78 -6.87
CA MET A 215 -4.25 16.83 -7.75
C MET A 215 -5.05 18.11 -7.63
N PHE A 216 -6.38 18.04 -7.50
CA PHE A 216 -7.21 19.23 -7.25
C PHE A 216 -7.03 19.77 -5.82
N LEU A 217 -6.96 18.91 -4.81
CA LEU A 217 -6.81 19.30 -3.41
C LEU A 217 -5.47 19.99 -3.09
N PHE A 218 -4.40 19.60 -3.78
CA PHE A 218 -3.04 20.10 -3.54
C PHE A 218 -2.52 21.01 -4.66
N LYS A 219 -3.39 21.44 -5.59
CA LYS A 219 -3.04 22.41 -6.64
C LYS A 219 -2.72 23.77 -6.05
N THR A 220 -1.59 24.36 -6.46
CA THR A 220 -1.29 25.77 -6.15
C THR A 220 -2.08 26.69 -7.10
N LYS A 221 -2.62 27.81 -6.61
CA LYS A 221 -3.27 28.82 -7.47
C LYS A 221 -2.31 29.23 -8.60
N GLY A 222 -2.80 29.18 -9.84
CA GLY A 222 -2.01 29.49 -11.05
C GLY A 222 -1.21 28.34 -11.66
N GLU A 223 -1.12 27.18 -11.01
CA GLU A 223 -0.38 26.03 -11.55
C GLU A 223 -1.24 25.24 -12.55
N LYS A 224 -0.70 24.85 -13.72
CA LYS A 224 -1.41 23.95 -14.65
C LYS A 224 -1.43 22.54 -14.07
N ILE A 225 -2.57 21.87 -14.21
CA ILE A 225 -2.70 20.46 -13.85
C ILE A 225 -1.81 19.63 -14.78
N LYS A 226 -0.83 18.91 -14.22
CA LYS A 226 0.01 17.95 -14.93
C LYS A 226 -0.33 16.54 -14.46
N ILE A 227 -0.91 15.73 -15.35
CA ILE A 227 -1.16 14.32 -15.06
C ILE A 227 0.20 13.61 -14.97
N PRO A 228 0.51 12.93 -13.86
CA PRO A 228 1.76 12.18 -13.74
C PRO A 228 1.83 11.10 -14.82
N TYR A 229 2.92 11.09 -15.59
CA TYR A 229 3.12 10.15 -16.69
C TYR A 229 2.98 8.68 -16.25
N PHE A 230 3.37 8.34 -15.01
CA PHE A 230 3.27 6.96 -14.52
C PHE A 230 1.81 6.49 -14.36
N ILE A 231 0.83 7.39 -14.15
CA ILE A 231 -0.59 7.02 -14.11
C ILE A 231 -1.02 6.58 -15.52
N ILE A 232 -0.57 7.31 -16.54
CA ILE A 232 -0.84 6.96 -17.94
C ILE A 232 -0.21 5.61 -18.27
N LEU A 233 1.04 5.37 -17.84
CA LEU A 233 1.71 4.08 -18.02
C LEU A 233 1.01 2.93 -17.27
N PHE A 234 0.50 3.18 -16.07
CA PHE A 234 -0.26 2.21 -15.30
C PHE A 234 -1.57 1.83 -16.00
N ILE A 235 -2.33 2.81 -16.49
CA ILE A 235 -3.53 2.57 -17.31
C ILE A 235 -3.17 1.80 -18.59
N GLY A 236 -2.07 2.18 -19.24
CA GLY A 236 -1.55 1.47 -20.41
C GLY A 236 -1.22 0.00 -20.12
N ALA A 237 -0.58 -0.28 -18.99
CA ALA A 237 -0.28 -1.65 -18.55
C ALA A 237 -1.55 -2.50 -18.35
N ILE A 238 -2.58 -1.91 -17.73
CA ILE A 238 -3.89 -2.54 -17.56
C ILE A 238 -4.52 -2.87 -18.92
N ILE A 239 -4.52 -1.92 -19.85
CA ILE A 239 -5.07 -2.11 -21.20
C ILE A 239 -4.30 -3.22 -21.93
N ILE A 240 -2.96 -3.18 -21.90
CA ILE A 240 -2.11 -4.19 -22.56
C ILE A 240 -2.43 -5.60 -22.05
N ASN A 241 -2.59 -5.77 -20.75
CA ASN A 241 -2.94 -7.07 -20.17
C ASN A 241 -4.39 -7.46 -20.49
N SER A 242 -5.33 -6.52 -20.43
CA SER A 242 -6.77 -6.79 -20.67
C SER A 242 -7.10 -7.20 -22.10
N TYR A 243 -6.32 -6.74 -23.08
CA TYR A 243 -6.47 -7.14 -24.48
C TYR A 243 -5.52 -8.28 -24.88
N HIS A 244 -4.86 -8.92 -23.91
CA HIS A 244 -3.89 -10.01 -24.12
C HIS A 244 -2.84 -9.68 -25.19
N ILE A 245 -2.40 -8.41 -25.26
CA ILE A 245 -1.40 -7.95 -26.24
C ILE A 245 -0.04 -8.60 -25.96
N LEU A 246 0.21 -8.95 -24.69
CA LEU A 246 1.37 -9.72 -24.26
C LEU A 246 0.93 -11.13 -23.80
N PRO A 247 1.80 -12.15 -23.95
CA PRO A 247 1.55 -13.48 -23.39
C PRO A 247 1.38 -13.44 -21.87
N GLU A 248 0.50 -14.28 -21.32
CA GLU A 248 0.25 -14.37 -19.87
C GLU A 248 1.52 -14.69 -19.06
N SER A 249 2.44 -15.46 -19.64
CA SER A 249 3.75 -15.75 -19.02
C SER A 249 4.60 -14.47 -18.85
N ALA A 250 4.52 -13.53 -19.79
CA ALA A 250 5.23 -12.27 -19.70
C ALA A 250 4.59 -11.35 -18.67
N THR A 251 3.26 -11.21 -18.67
CA THR A 251 2.55 -10.34 -17.72
C THR A 251 2.66 -10.86 -16.29
N SER A 252 2.50 -12.17 -16.07
CA SER A 252 2.71 -12.80 -14.75
C SER A 252 4.15 -12.64 -14.23
N PHE A 253 5.15 -12.73 -15.11
CA PHE A 253 6.54 -12.46 -14.74
C PHE A 253 6.74 -10.99 -14.35
N ILE A 254 6.24 -10.03 -15.14
CA ILE A 254 6.30 -8.59 -14.83
C ILE A 254 5.66 -8.31 -13.47
N VAL A 255 4.48 -8.87 -13.20
CA VAL A 255 3.77 -8.71 -11.93
C VAL A 255 4.60 -9.26 -10.76
N THR A 256 5.17 -10.45 -10.93
CA THR A 256 6.00 -11.08 -9.89
C THR A 256 7.24 -10.24 -9.57
N MET A 257 7.95 -9.75 -10.60
CA MET A 257 9.09 -8.85 -10.41
C MET A 257 8.67 -7.52 -9.78
N SER A 258 7.51 -6.99 -10.15
CA SER A 258 7.00 -5.72 -9.62
C SER A 258 6.66 -5.82 -8.13
N LYS A 259 6.08 -6.95 -7.69
CA LYS A 259 5.84 -7.26 -6.27
C LYS A 259 7.16 -7.35 -5.51
N ARG A 260 8.16 -8.08 -6.02
CA ARG A 260 9.49 -8.20 -5.40
C ARG A 260 10.21 -6.84 -5.31
N LEU A 261 10.10 -6.03 -6.36
CA LEU A 261 10.65 -4.68 -6.41
C LEU A 261 9.98 -3.76 -5.38
N LEU A 262 8.66 -3.90 -5.18
CA LEU A 262 7.93 -3.15 -4.16
C LEU A 262 8.45 -3.52 -2.76
N ILE A 263 8.60 -4.81 -2.47
CA ILE A 263 9.13 -5.30 -1.18
C ILE A 263 10.56 -4.80 -0.94
N ALA A 264 11.43 -4.84 -1.94
CA ALA A 264 12.77 -4.26 -1.86
C ALA A 264 12.72 -2.74 -1.60
N THR A 265 11.76 -2.04 -2.22
CA THR A 265 11.55 -0.62 -1.99
C THR A 265 11.09 -0.33 -0.56
N LEU A 266 10.29 -1.19 0.05
CA LEU A 266 9.88 -1.06 1.45
C LEU A 266 11.04 -1.25 2.42
N PHE A 267 11.98 -2.15 2.13
CA PHE A 267 13.24 -2.23 2.87
C PHE A 267 14.03 -0.91 2.79
N LEU A 268 14.18 -0.33 1.59
CA LEU A 268 14.83 0.98 1.40
C LEU A 268 14.10 2.09 2.17
N VAL A 269 12.77 2.06 2.19
CA VAL A 269 11.97 3.00 2.97
C VAL A 269 12.29 2.86 4.45
N GLY A 270 12.23 1.63 4.98
CA GLY A 270 12.55 1.32 6.38
C GLY A 270 13.94 1.80 6.77
N SER A 271 14.93 1.59 5.90
CA SER A 271 16.31 2.01 6.14
C SER A 271 16.54 3.52 6.09
N THR A 272 15.59 4.30 5.58
CA THR A 272 15.64 5.77 5.61
C THR A 272 14.90 6.40 6.79
N ILE A 273 14.15 5.61 7.57
CA ILE A 273 13.42 6.10 8.74
C ILE A 273 14.42 6.34 9.88
N SER A 274 14.45 7.56 10.41
CA SER A 274 15.15 7.83 11.67
C SER A 274 14.18 7.79 12.85
N VAL A 275 14.65 7.30 14.01
CA VAL A 275 13.87 7.33 15.26
C VAL A 275 13.47 8.76 15.64
N LYS A 276 14.30 9.75 15.30
CA LYS A 276 13.99 11.17 15.48
C LYS A 276 12.83 11.60 14.60
N ASP A 277 12.75 11.13 13.36
CA ASP A 277 11.64 11.42 12.45
C ASP A 277 10.32 10.82 12.94
N LEU A 278 10.37 9.61 13.48
CA LEU A 278 9.20 8.94 14.06
C LEU A 278 8.75 9.59 15.38
N LYS A 279 9.69 10.02 16.23
CA LYS A 279 9.35 10.75 17.45
C LYS A 279 8.84 12.16 17.15
N SER A 280 9.43 12.84 16.17
CA SER A 280 9.03 14.20 15.78
C SER A 280 7.70 14.28 15.05
N SER A 281 7.23 13.20 14.43
CA SER A 281 5.87 13.15 13.86
C SER A 281 4.78 13.04 14.95
N GLY A 282 5.15 12.63 16.17
CA GLY A 282 4.26 12.49 17.31
C GLY A 282 3.25 11.35 17.16
N ILE A 283 2.32 11.25 18.13
CA ILE A 283 1.32 10.18 18.17
C ILE A 283 0.13 10.41 17.23
N LYS A 284 -0.12 11.67 16.84
CA LYS A 284 -1.30 12.07 16.06
C LYS A 284 -1.45 11.35 14.72
N PRO A 285 -0.39 11.12 13.91
CA PRO A 285 -0.50 10.36 12.67
C PRO A 285 -0.85 8.88 12.90
N ILE A 286 -0.40 8.30 14.03
CA ILE A 286 -0.74 6.93 14.41
C ILE A 286 -2.23 6.87 14.80
N ILE A 287 -2.71 7.81 15.63
CA ILE A 287 -4.13 7.91 15.99
C ILE A 287 -5.00 8.05 14.73
N LEU A 288 -4.60 8.89 13.78
CA LEU A 288 -5.29 9.04 12.51
C LEU A 288 -5.39 7.69 11.77
N ALA A 289 -4.26 7.02 11.56
CA ALA A 289 -4.22 5.75 10.83
C ALA A 289 -5.03 4.65 11.54
N SER A 290 -4.87 4.51 12.86
CA SER A 290 -5.59 3.53 13.66
C SER A 290 -7.10 3.82 13.68
N SER A 291 -7.51 5.08 13.77
CA SER A 291 -8.94 5.44 13.74
C SER A 291 -9.57 5.09 12.41
N LEU A 292 -8.88 5.38 11.30
CA LEU A 292 -9.35 5.01 9.96
C LEU A 292 -9.41 3.49 9.78
N TRP A 293 -8.40 2.78 10.29
CA TRP A 293 -8.35 1.32 10.22
C TRP A 293 -9.47 0.65 11.03
N ILE A 294 -9.71 1.10 12.26
CA ILE A 294 -10.82 0.62 13.09
C ILE A 294 -12.15 0.91 12.40
N PHE A 295 -12.31 2.13 11.88
CA PHE A 295 -13.52 2.52 11.16
C PHE A 295 -13.81 1.61 9.97
N ILE A 296 -12.86 1.45 9.04
CA ILE A 296 -13.08 0.60 7.85
C ILE A 296 -13.25 -0.87 8.24
N SER A 297 -12.56 -1.35 9.28
CA SER A 297 -12.69 -2.73 9.76
C SER A 297 -14.09 -3.00 10.33
N ILE A 298 -14.61 -2.12 11.17
CA ILE A 298 -15.95 -2.25 11.76
C ILE A 298 -17.02 -2.06 10.70
N PHE A 299 -16.90 -1.01 9.89
CA PHE A 299 -17.87 -0.69 8.84
C PHE A 299 -18.03 -1.85 7.86
N SER A 300 -16.92 -2.37 7.33
CA SER A 300 -16.97 -3.49 6.38
C SER A 300 -17.46 -4.78 7.02
N LEU A 301 -17.09 -5.06 8.27
CA LEU A 301 -17.60 -6.23 8.99
C LEU A 301 -19.12 -6.17 9.18
N ILE A 302 -19.66 -5.03 9.61
CA ILE A 302 -21.11 -4.84 9.75
C ILE A 302 -21.82 -4.99 8.41
N TYR A 303 -21.25 -4.44 7.34
CA TYR A 303 -21.83 -4.58 6.00
C TYR A 303 -21.87 -6.04 5.53
N ILE A 304 -20.82 -6.82 5.83
CA ILE A 304 -20.71 -8.22 5.39
C ILE A 304 -21.61 -9.17 6.20
N LEU A 305 -21.91 -8.81 7.45
CA LEU A 305 -22.76 -9.63 8.34
C LEU A 305 -24.26 -9.37 8.19
N ASN A 306 -24.65 -8.28 7.52
CA ASN A 306 -26.05 -7.90 7.23
C ASN A 306 -26.43 -8.26 5.79
#